data_AF-A0A7S1D6S4-F1
#
_entry.id   AF-A0A7S1D6S4-F1
#
_cell.length_a   1.000
_cell.length_b   1.000
_cell.length_c   1.000
_cell.angle_alpha   90.00
_cell.angle_beta   90.00
_cell.angle_gamma   90.00
#
_symmetry.space_group_name_H-M   'P 1'
#
loop_
_entity.id
_entity.type
_entity.pdbx_description
1 polymer ?
#
loop_
_entity_poly.entity_id
_entity_poly.type
_entity_poly.pdbx_seq_one_letter_code
_entity_poly.pdbx_strand_id
1 'polypeptide(L)'
;IRQQQQQQQQQQENGLDETHVYLATEDPDAVDAFRKATADRPNFFLHVDQMFHDMLPFRPEDKQIYNTVPKTSRELKGKVGLWSLGSILVAMEANAYVLTRTSNWSRLMDELRKTIIDPRCCNCTIMIDLCANDLKFKEW
;
A
#
# COMPACT_ATOMS: atom_id res chain seq x y z
N ILE A 1 -21.62 -13.54 20.98
CA ILE A 1 -21.47 -12.55 19.90
C ILE A 1 -20.88 -11.22 20.42
N ARG A 2 -21.54 -10.49 21.33
CA ARG A 2 -20.96 -9.24 21.92
C ARG A 2 -19.60 -9.42 22.61
N GLN A 3 -19.40 -10.52 23.32
CA GLN A 3 -18.11 -10.81 23.99
C GLN A 3 -16.99 -11.19 23.01
N GLN A 4 -17.30 -11.78 21.85
CA GLN A 4 -16.32 -12.05 20.78
C GLN A 4 -15.94 -10.77 20.02
N GLN A 5 -16.90 -9.86 19.81
CA GLN A 5 -16.63 -8.53 19.25
C GLN A 5 -15.80 -7.66 20.21
N GLN A 6 -16.03 -7.75 21.52
CA GLN A 6 -15.21 -7.08 22.54
C GLN A 6 -13.80 -7.67 22.65
N GLN A 7 -13.62 -8.99 22.49
CA GLN A 7 -12.29 -9.60 22.46
C GLN A 7 -11.50 -9.24 21.19
N GLN A 8 -12.15 -9.12 20.02
CA GLN A 8 -11.49 -8.64 18.81
C GLN A 8 -11.09 -7.17 18.90
N GLN A 9 -11.90 -6.32 19.53
CA GLN A 9 -11.56 -4.92 19.79
C GLN A 9 -10.44 -4.78 20.84
N GLN A 10 -10.43 -5.60 21.90
CA GLN A 10 -9.35 -5.59 22.90
C GLN A 10 -8.03 -6.15 22.37
N GLN A 11 -8.04 -7.09 21.41
CA GLN A 11 -6.82 -7.52 20.72
C GLN A 11 -6.27 -6.44 19.76
N GLN A 12 -7.12 -5.51 19.30
CA GLN A 12 -6.74 -4.34 18.51
C GLN A 12 -6.14 -3.20 19.36
N GLU A 13 -6.39 -3.19 20.67
CA GLU A 13 -5.86 -2.20 21.63
C GLU A 13 -4.55 -2.63 22.31
N ASN A 14 -4.00 -3.79 21.99
CA ASN A 14 -2.59 -4.04 22.24
C ASN A 14 -1.80 -3.19 21.25
N GLY A 15 -1.55 -1.94 21.66
CA GLY A 15 -0.77 -0.97 20.91
C GLY A 15 0.43 -1.65 20.30
N LEU A 16 0.45 -1.72 18.97
CA LEU A 16 1.67 -2.07 18.26
C LEU A 16 2.67 -0.98 18.64
N ASP A 17 3.66 -1.33 19.46
CA ASP A 17 4.73 -0.41 19.86
C ASP A 17 5.41 0.21 18.63
N GLU A 18 5.29 -0.43 17.46
CA GLU A 18 5.82 0.01 16.17
C GLU A 18 4.79 -0.20 15.05
N THR A 19 4.60 0.81 14.19
CA THR A 19 3.78 0.75 12.98
C THR A 19 4.68 0.78 11.75
N HIS A 20 4.66 -0.28 10.95
CA HIS A 20 5.40 -0.38 9.70
C HIS A 20 4.46 -0.16 8.52
N VAL A 21 4.79 0.79 7.65
CA VAL A 21 4.01 1.07 6.44
C VAL A 21 4.88 0.83 5.23
N TYR A 22 4.46 -0.12 4.41
CA TYR A 22 5.01 -0.34 3.08
C TYR A 22 4.26 0.52 2.06
N LEU A 23 4.96 1.45 1.41
CA LEU A 23 4.40 2.38 0.43
C LEU A 23 4.86 2.00 -0.98
N ALA A 24 3.97 1.30 -1.70
CA ALA A 24 4.10 1.04 -3.12
C ALA A 24 3.45 2.17 -3.92
N THR A 25 4.27 3.07 -4.48
CA THR A 25 3.82 4.19 -5.30
C THR A 25 4.83 4.49 -6.39
N GLU A 26 4.34 4.95 -7.53
CA GLU A 26 5.18 5.56 -8.56
C GLU A 26 5.35 7.07 -8.34
N ASP A 27 4.58 7.71 -7.48
CA ASP A 27 4.51 9.17 -7.33
C ASP A 27 5.48 9.71 -6.25
N PRO A 28 6.52 10.49 -6.62
CA PRO A 28 7.42 11.14 -5.67
C PRO A 28 6.72 12.10 -4.73
N ASP A 29 5.70 12.83 -5.21
CA ASP A 29 5.00 13.81 -4.39
C ASP A 29 4.20 13.10 -3.28
N ALA A 30 3.70 11.89 -3.55
CA ALA A 30 3.09 11.03 -2.52
C ALA A 30 4.13 10.53 -1.50
N VAL A 31 5.33 10.14 -1.92
CA VAL A 31 6.42 9.75 -1.00
C VAL A 31 6.80 10.90 -0.07
N ASP A 32 6.95 12.10 -0.61
CA ASP A 32 7.30 13.28 0.18
C ASP A 32 6.18 13.69 1.14
N ALA A 33 4.92 13.59 0.69
CA ALA A 33 3.77 13.83 1.55
C ALA A 33 3.70 12.84 2.73
N PHE A 34 3.92 11.55 2.48
CA PHE A 34 3.97 10.53 3.53
C PHE A 34 5.11 10.78 4.51
N ARG A 35 6.34 11.02 4.00
CA ARG A 35 7.50 11.32 4.86
C ARG A 35 7.25 12.53 5.76
N LYS A 36 6.64 13.58 5.21
CA LYS A 36 6.28 14.78 5.97
C LYS A 36 5.22 14.48 7.04
N ALA A 37 4.18 13.71 6.68
CA ALA A 37 3.10 13.36 7.59
C ALA A 37 3.51 12.41 8.73
N THR A 38 4.65 11.73 8.59
CA THR A 38 5.14 10.75 9.57
C THR A 38 6.40 11.21 10.30
N ALA A 39 6.91 12.41 10.00
CA ALA A 39 8.20 12.90 10.50
C ALA A 39 8.26 13.04 12.04
N ASP A 40 7.13 13.31 12.67
CA ASP A 40 6.96 13.51 14.11
C ASP A 40 6.42 12.26 14.83
N ARG A 41 6.33 11.12 14.15
CA ARG A 41 5.78 9.88 14.70
C ARG A 41 6.91 8.87 14.99
N PRO A 42 7.41 8.80 16.24
CA PRO A 42 8.63 8.05 16.56
C PRO A 42 8.52 6.54 16.34
N ASN A 43 7.30 6.01 16.37
CA ASN A 43 7.01 4.58 16.21
C ASN A 43 6.43 4.26 14.83
N PHE A 44 6.65 5.13 13.83
CA PHE A 44 6.11 4.96 12.48
C PHE A 44 7.25 4.81 11.47
N PHE A 45 7.39 3.62 10.90
CA PHE A 45 8.44 3.28 9.96
C PHE A 45 7.88 3.19 8.54
N LEU A 46 8.23 4.18 7.71
CA LEU A 46 7.87 4.19 6.29
C LEU A 46 8.92 3.46 5.46
N HIS A 47 8.50 2.36 4.82
CA HIS A 47 9.29 1.58 3.87
C HIS A 47 8.79 1.90 2.47
N VAL A 48 9.55 2.69 1.72
CA VAL A 48 9.22 3.00 0.33
C VAL A 48 9.66 1.84 -0.55
N ASP A 49 8.80 1.43 -1.48
CA ASP A 49 9.05 0.33 -2.39
C ASP A 49 10.33 0.53 -3.23
N GLN A 50 11.10 -0.53 -3.45
CA GLN A 50 12.30 -0.49 -4.28
C GLN A 50 11.96 -0.14 -5.74
N MET A 51 10.78 -0.57 -6.24
CA MET A 51 10.34 -0.21 -7.59
C MET A 51 10.28 1.31 -7.79
N PHE A 52 9.92 2.08 -6.77
CA PHE A 52 9.94 3.55 -6.84
C PHE A 52 11.33 4.06 -7.19
N HIS A 53 12.35 3.60 -6.44
CA HIS A 53 13.74 4.00 -6.64
C HIS A 53 14.27 3.58 -8.02
N ASP A 54 13.95 2.36 -8.45
CA ASP A 54 14.38 1.82 -9.74
C ASP A 54 13.73 2.55 -10.93
N MET A 55 12.54 3.14 -10.73
CA MET A 55 11.81 3.92 -11.74
C MET A 55 12.27 5.39 -11.83
N LEU A 56 12.91 5.95 -10.80
CA LEU A 56 13.32 7.37 -10.77
C LEU A 56 14.13 7.82 -12.00
N PRO A 57 15.15 7.07 -12.47
CA PRO A 57 15.94 7.48 -13.64
C PRO A 57 15.16 7.50 -14.96
N PHE A 58 14.00 6.85 -15.00
CA PHE A 58 13.17 6.71 -16.20
C PHE A 58 11.89 7.54 -16.14
N ARG A 59 11.70 8.31 -15.05
CA ARG A 59 10.57 9.23 -14.93
C ARG A 59 10.83 10.45 -15.82
N PRO A 60 9.86 10.88 -16.64
CA PRO A 60 10.00 12.15 -17.35
C PRO A 60 10.10 13.31 -16.35
N GLU A 61 10.93 14.30 -16.68
CA GLU A 61 11.05 15.54 -15.90
C GLU A 61 9.74 16.32 -15.88
N ASP A 62 8.94 16.19 -16.95
CA ASP A 62 7.60 16.75 -17.02
C ASP A 62 6.62 15.95 -16.15
N LYS A 63 6.32 16.51 -14.98
CA LYS A 63 5.36 15.97 -14.01
C LYS A 63 3.91 15.88 -14.56
N GLN A 64 3.59 16.51 -15.70
CA GLN A 64 2.26 16.41 -16.30
C GLN A 64 2.04 15.10 -17.06
N ILE A 65 3.10 14.34 -17.36
CA ILE A 65 2.97 13.06 -18.06
C ILE A 65 2.52 11.99 -17.07
N TYR A 66 1.21 11.74 -17.06
CA TYR A 66 0.58 10.68 -16.27
C TYR A 66 0.86 9.27 -16.83
N ASN A 67 0.95 8.28 -15.94
CA ASN A 67 1.01 6.84 -16.25
C ASN A 67 2.11 6.48 -17.28
N THR A 68 3.36 6.72 -16.92
CA THR A 68 4.53 6.46 -17.77
C THR A 68 4.93 4.98 -17.77
N VAL A 69 4.43 4.20 -16.82
CA VAL A 69 4.78 2.78 -16.63
C VAL A 69 4.67 1.93 -17.90
N PRO A 70 3.62 2.02 -18.74
CA PRO A 70 3.57 1.24 -19.98
C PRO A 70 4.70 1.60 -20.97
N LYS A 71 5.06 2.88 -21.05
CA LYS A 71 6.17 3.33 -21.90
C LYS A 71 7.50 2.82 -21.36
N THR A 72 7.79 3.06 -20.08
CA THR A 72 9.01 2.59 -19.42
C THR A 72 9.13 1.07 -19.46
N SER A 73 8.01 0.35 -19.33
CA SER A 73 7.97 -1.11 -19.47
C SER A 73 8.42 -1.58 -20.86
N ARG A 74 8.04 -0.87 -21.93
CA ARG A 74 8.49 -1.19 -23.30
C ARG A 74 9.99 -0.94 -23.46
N GLU A 75 10.46 0.22 -22.99
CA GLU A 75 11.87 0.63 -23.08
C GLU A 75 12.78 -0.32 -22.28
N LEU A 76 12.34 -0.74 -21.10
CA LEU A 76 13.07 -1.65 -20.22
C LEU A 76 12.75 -3.13 -20.47
N LYS A 77 12.14 -3.48 -21.61
CA LYS A 77 11.86 -4.87 -22.02
C LYS A 77 11.15 -5.69 -20.95
N GLY A 78 10.16 -5.10 -20.29
CA GLY A 78 9.31 -5.75 -19.29
C GLY A 78 9.88 -5.79 -17.87
N LYS A 79 11.08 -5.25 -17.61
CA LYS A 79 11.67 -5.24 -16.25
C LYS A 79 10.78 -4.58 -15.20
N VAL A 80 10.05 -3.52 -15.56
CA VAL A 80 9.11 -2.84 -14.65
C VAL A 80 8.03 -3.79 -14.13
N GLY A 81 7.55 -4.71 -14.98
CA GLY A 81 6.61 -5.74 -14.56
C GLY A 81 7.21 -6.70 -13.53
N LEU A 82 8.48 -7.07 -13.68
CA LEU A 82 9.19 -7.90 -12.70
C LEU A 82 9.37 -7.17 -11.36
N TRP A 83 9.71 -5.88 -11.38
CA TRP A 83 9.78 -5.07 -10.16
C TRP A 83 8.41 -4.99 -9.47
N SER A 84 7.36 -4.71 -10.24
CA SER A 84 5.98 -4.68 -9.71
C SER A 84 5.54 -6.02 -9.12
N LEU A 85 6.01 -7.16 -9.65
CA LEU A 85 5.75 -8.47 -9.04
C LEU A 85 6.46 -8.61 -7.69
N GLY A 86 7.70 -8.14 -7.58
CA GLY A 86 8.41 -8.05 -6.30
C GLY A 86 7.63 -7.21 -5.28
N SER A 87 7.11 -6.05 -5.72
CA SER A 87 6.30 -5.17 -4.87
C SER A 87 5.03 -5.86 -4.36
N ILE A 88 4.35 -6.63 -5.22
CA ILE A 88 3.15 -7.40 -4.85
C ILE A 88 3.51 -8.45 -3.80
N LEU A 89 4.62 -9.19 -3.98
CA LEU A 89 5.04 -10.20 -3.03
C LEU A 89 5.32 -9.62 -1.65
N VAL A 90 5.98 -8.46 -1.57
CA VAL A 90 6.22 -7.76 -0.30
C VAL A 90 4.90 -7.24 0.29
N ALA A 91 4.03 -6.66 -0.54
CA ALA A 91 2.72 -6.17 -0.09
C ALA A 91 1.82 -7.27 0.50
N MET A 92 1.96 -8.52 0.04
CA MET A 92 1.22 -9.67 0.56
C MET A 92 1.59 -10.05 2.01
N GLU A 93 2.69 -9.55 2.55
CA GLU A 93 3.05 -9.76 3.96
C GLU A 93 2.30 -8.80 4.91
N ALA A 94 1.56 -7.83 4.36
CA ALA A 94 0.82 -6.86 5.17
C ALA A 94 -0.42 -7.49 5.83
N ASN A 95 -0.73 -7.02 7.04
CA ASN A 95 -1.94 -7.34 7.79
C ASN A 95 -3.09 -6.34 7.54
N ALA A 96 -2.76 -5.12 7.12
CA ALA A 96 -3.69 -4.06 6.81
C ALA A 96 -3.37 -3.42 5.46
N TYR A 97 -4.41 -3.14 4.68
CA TYR A 97 -4.29 -2.64 3.31
C TYR A 97 -5.04 -1.32 3.17
N VAL A 98 -4.38 -0.30 2.64
CA VAL A 98 -5.01 0.95 2.22
C VAL A 98 -4.86 1.03 0.70
N LEU A 99 -5.96 0.82 -0.01
CA LEU A 99 -5.96 0.60 -1.46
C LEU A 99 -6.97 1.54 -2.13
N THR A 100 -6.80 1.76 -3.43
CA THR A 100 -7.77 2.51 -4.25
C THR A 100 -8.32 1.60 -5.33
N ARG A 101 -9.61 1.26 -5.30
CA ARG A 101 -10.19 0.30 -6.26
C ARG A 101 -10.25 0.80 -7.70
N THR A 102 -9.95 2.07 -7.96
CA THR A 102 -9.75 2.59 -9.32
C THR A 102 -8.43 2.15 -9.94
N SER A 103 -7.43 1.76 -9.13
CA SER A 103 -6.16 1.22 -9.61
C SER A 103 -6.27 -0.28 -9.92
N ASN A 104 -5.83 -0.67 -11.13
CA ASN A 104 -5.73 -2.08 -11.50
C ASN A 104 -4.76 -2.86 -10.60
N TRP A 105 -3.66 -2.21 -10.18
CA TRP A 105 -2.69 -2.81 -9.27
C TRP A 105 -3.32 -3.09 -7.90
N SER A 106 -4.04 -2.11 -7.35
CA SER A 106 -4.73 -2.25 -6.06
C SER A 106 -5.86 -3.29 -6.10
N ARG A 107 -6.61 -3.36 -7.21
CA ARG A 107 -7.61 -4.42 -7.41
C ARG A 107 -6.98 -5.81 -7.44
N LEU A 108 -5.87 -5.98 -8.17
CA LEU A 108 -5.14 -7.25 -8.20
C LEU A 108 -4.69 -7.65 -6.79
N MET A 109 -4.14 -6.71 -6.02
CA MET A 109 -3.71 -6.95 -4.65
C MET A 109 -4.89 -7.33 -3.73
N ASP A 110 -6.05 -6.67 -3.84
CA ASP A 110 -7.25 -7.02 -3.07
C ASP A 110 -7.76 -8.45 -3.41
N GLU A 111 -7.70 -8.85 -4.68
CA GLU A 111 -8.03 -10.22 -5.09
C GLU A 111 -7.04 -11.25 -4.55
N LEU A 112 -5.72 -10.98 -4.63
CA LEU A 112 -4.69 -11.86 -4.07
C LEU A 112 -4.84 -12.01 -2.56
N ARG A 113 -5.12 -10.91 -1.85
CA ARG A 113 -5.40 -10.92 -0.41
C ARG A 113 -6.57 -11.83 -0.06
N LYS A 114 -7.72 -11.67 -0.73
CA LYS A 114 -8.93 -12.48 -0.47
C LYS A 114 -8.77 -13.95 -0.85
N THR A 115 -7.97 -14.26 -1.85
CA THR A 115 -7.87 -15.62 -2.42
C THR A 115 -6.71 -16.43 -1.85
N ILE A 116 -5.65 -15.78 -1.38
CA ILE A 116 -4.43 -16.45 -0.90
C ILE A 116 -4.22 -16.21 0.59
N ILE A 117 -4.28 -14.96 1.06
CA ILE A 117 -3.91 -14.60 2.43
C ILE A 117 -5.05 -14.94 3.39
N ASP A 118 -6.23 -14.37 3.13
CA ASP A 118 -7.40 -14.51 4.01
C ASP A 118 -7.79 -15.98 4.26
N PRO A 119 -7.79 -16.90 3.27
CA PRO A 119 -8.11 -18.30 3.52
C PRO A 119 -7.05 -19.02 4.37
N ARG A 120 -5.78 -18.57 4.32
CA ARG A 120 -4.70 -19.18 5.12
C ARG A 120 -4.76 -18.81 6.59
N CYS A 121 -5.30 -17.64 6.92
CA CYS A 121 -5.35 -17.10 8.27
C CYS A 121 -6.77 -16.82 8.79
N CYS A 122 -7.80 -17.34 8.12
CA CYS A 122 -9.22 -17.17 8.46
C CYS A 122 -9.68 -15.69 8.51
N ASN A 123 -9.50 -14.95 7.40
CA ASN A 123 -9.85 -13.52 7.24
C ASN A 123 -9.12 -12.61 8.24
N CYS A 124 -7.81 -12.79 8.42
CA CYS A 124 -7.01 -12.02 9.36
C CYS A 124 -6.64 -10.61 8.89
N THR A 125 -6.95 -10.23 7.65
CA THR A 125 -6.55 -8.94 7.09
C THR A 125 -7.69 -7.93 7.08
N ILE A 126 -7.34 -6.65 7.11
CA ILE A 126 -8.29 -5.53 6.93
C ILE A 126 -7.96 -4.72 5.68
N MET A 127 -8.97 -4.15 5.02
CA MET A 127 -8.77 -3.32 3.83
C MET A 127 -9.64 -2.07 3.88
N ILE A 128 -9.02 -0.90 3.66
CA ILE A 128 -9.65 0.41 3.52
C ILE A 128 -9.57 0.82 2.05
N ASP A 129 -10.72 1.09 1.43
CA ASP A 129 -10.81 1.58 0.05
C ASP A 129 -10.95 3.11 0.03
N LEU A 130 -9.95 3.80 -0.52
CA LEU A 130 -9.92 5.26 -0.62
C LEU A 130 -10.93 5.83 -1.64
N CYS A 131 -11.56 4.98 -2.47
CA CYS A 131 -12.56 5.40 -3.46
C CYS A 131 -14.00 5.43 -2.96
N ALA A 132 -14.25 5.03 -1.71
CA ALA A 132 -15.56 5.27 -1.11
C ALA A 132 -15.66 6.77 -0.77
N ASN A 133 -16.74 7.43 -1.21
CA ASN A 133 -17.12 8.81 -0.84
C ASN A 133 -17.35 9.01 0.69
N ASP A 134 -16.79 8.15 1.54
CA ASP A 134 -17.01 8.03 2.98
C ASP A 134 -15.75 8.26 3.83
N LEU A 135 -14.66 8.81 3.27
CA LEU A 135 -13.60 9.39 4.10
C LEU A 135 -14.08 10.71 4.71
N LYS A 136 -15.08 10.65 5.60
CA LYS A 136 -15.17 11.58 6.71
C LYS A 136 -14.01 11.23 7.62
N PHE A 137 -12.87 11.87 7.41
CA PHE A 137 -11.81 11.95 8.41
C PHE A 137 -12.44 12.53 9.67
N LYS A 138 -12.88 11.66 10.59
CA LYS A 138 -12.97 12.04 11.99
C LYS A 138 -11.54 12.25 12.43
N GLU A 139 -11.28 13.49 12.82
CA GLU A 139 -10.04 13.97 13.42
C GLU A 139 -9.50 12.92 14.41
N TRP A 140 -8.28 12.45 14.15
CA TRP A 140 -7.46 11.69 15.09
C TRP A 140 -6.45 12.66 15.69
#